data_AF-A0A327J1U7-F1
#
_entry.id   AF-A0A327J1U7-F1
#
_cell.length_a   1.000
_cell.length_b   1.000
_cell.length_c   1.000
_cell.angle_alpha   90.00
_cell.angle_beta   90.00
_cell.angle_gamma   90.00
#
_symmetry.space_group_name_H-M   'P 1'
#
loop_
_entity.id
_entity.type
_entity.pdbx_description
1 polymer ?
#
loop_
_entity_poly.entity_id
_entity_poly.type
_entity_poly.pdbx_seq_one_letter_code
_entity_poly.pdbx_strand_id
1 'polypeptide(L)'
;MKHETKTLKSSQKVADFLNRNNLHKKDFAEMIGVTLSYVYNLIDESIPFSTRSTTLERIATVMNIEPDEFEEYKIPQEPILQDDTIELLKSIIKDKKMSIVTFLKAFPRKKRVEIVDMLRGAYPIPIDFKELSMIGQILDLDKNDIYNVWEERIKQVLETNGMNLNANSALLNSMFECARKHVDI
;
A
#
# COMPACT_ATOMS: atom_id res chain seq x y z
N MET A 1 -14.94 7.38 37.02
CA MET A 1 -13.57 7.73 36.59
C MET A 1 -13.57 7.78 35.07
N LYS A 2 -13.35 8.94 34.46
CA LYS A 2 -13.12 9.03 33.01
C LYS A 2 -11.75 8.38 32.76
N HIS A 3 -11.70 7.29 32.01
CA HIS A 3 -10.43 6.83 31.45
C HIS A 3 -9.99 7.91 30.46
N GLU A 4 -9.06 8.77 30.87
CA GLU A 4 -8.26 9.55 29.93
C GLU A 4 -7.44 8.53 29.14
N THR A 5 -7.90 8.17 27.95
CA THR A 5 -7.07 7.55 26.94
C THR A 5 -6.00 8.57 26.60
N LYS A 6 -4.81 8.45 27.20
CA LYS A 6 -3.64 9.25 26.79
C LYS A 6 -3.38 8.95 25.32
N THR A 7 -3.70 9.91 24.44
CA THR A 7 -3.27 9.87 23.05
C THR A 7 -1.74 9.89 23.05
N LEU A 8 -1.12 8.82 22.55
CA LEU A 8 0.33 8.75 22.38
C LEU A 8 0.77 9.80 21.38
N LYS A 9 1.84 10.53 21.67
CA LYS A 9 2.46 11.45 20.72
C LYS A 9 2.91 10.70 19.45
N SER A 10 2.85 11.35 18.30
CA SER A 10 3.28 10.80 17.00
C SER A 10 4.71 10.23 17.01
N SER A 11 5.65 10.94 17.66
CA SER A 11 7.04 10.47 17.90
C SER A 11 7.09 9.12 18.63
N GLN A 12 6.32 9.01 19.72
CA GLN A 12 6.22 7.81 20.55
C GLN A 12 5.57 6.66 19.79
N LYS A 13 4.50 6.92 19.02
CA LYS A 13 3.85 5.92 18.16
C LYS A 13 4.86 5.27 17.20
N VAL A 14 5.69 6.08 16.54
CA VAL A 14 6.74 5.59 15.63
C VAL A 14 7.82 4.82 16.41
N ALA A 15 8.32 5.37 17.52
CA ALA A 15 9.36 4.73 18.32
C ALA A 15 8.93 3.34 18.82
N ASP A 16 7.71 3.24 19.37
CA ASP A 16 7.12 2.00 19.87
C ASP A 16 6.89 1.01 18.74
N PHE A 17 6.47 1.46 17.56
CA PHE A 17 6.32 0.60 16.38
C PHE A 17 7.66 0.01 15.95
N LEU A 18 8.72 0.83 15.85
CA LEU A 18 10.04 0.34 15.46
C LEU A 18 10.60 -0.68 16.44
N ASN A 19 10.44 -0.42 17.75
CA ASN A 19 10.88 -1.32 18.80
C ASN A 19 10.10 -2.65 18.77
N ARG A 20 8.76 -2.60 18.70
CA ARG A 20 7.90 -3.79 18.65
C ARG A 20 8.18 -4.69 17.45
N ASN A 21 8.54 -4.10 16.30
CA ASN A 21 8.81 -4.83 15.06
C ASN A 21 10.29 -5.14 14.85
N ASN A 22 11.17 -4.81 15.82
CA ASN A 22 12.62 -4.88 15.67
C ASN A 22 13.10 -4.29 14.32
N LEU A 23 12.52 -3.15 13.94
CA LEU A 23 12.73 -2.53 12.64
C LEU A 23 13.84 -1.48 12.74
N HIS A 24 14.90 -1.67 11.96
CA HIS A 24 16.00 -0.72 11.92
C HIS A 24 15.55 0.61 11.29
N LYS A 25 15.90 1.74 11.93
CA LYS A 25 15.52 3.10 11.50
C LYS A 25 15.88 3.39 10.03
N LYS A 26 16.98 2.82 9.54
CA LYS A 26 17.39 2.91 8.13
C LYS A 26 16.41 2.23 7.18
N ASP A 27 15.96 1.02 7.48
CA ASP A 27 14.99 0.32 6.63
C ASP A 27 13.64 1.06 6.65
N PHE A 28 13.24 1.58 7.81
CA PHE A 28 12.04 2.41 7.92
C PHE A 28 12.14 3.69 7.09
N ALA A 29 13.26 4.41 7.17
CA ALA A 29 13.52 5.61 6.38
C ALA A 29 13.41 5.35 4.87
N GLU A 30 13.97 4.24 4.41
CA GLU A 30 13.88 3.80 3.01
C GLU A 30 12.43 3.48 2.59
N MET A 31 11.63 2.85 3.46
CA MET A 31 10.22 2.53 3.18
C MET A 31 9.36 3.78 3.02
N ILE A 32 9.58 4.82 3.84
CA ILE A 32 8.79 6.06 3.78
C ILE A 32 9.40 7.14 2.86
N GLY A 33 10.58 6.87 2.28
CA GLY A 33 11.24 7.76 1.32
C GLY A 33 11.84 9.02 1.95
N VAL A 34 12.42 8.91 3.15
CA VAL A 34 13.07 10.02 3.87
C VAL A 34 14.50 9.66 4.28
N THR A 35 15.24 10.62 4.82
CA THR A 35 16.61 10.39 5.29
C THR A 35 16.62 9.68 6.65
N LEU A 36 17.68 8.92 6.94
CA LEU A 36 17.89 8.31 8.25
C LEU A 36 17.93 9.37 9.37
N SER A 37 18.58 10.51 9.12
CA SER A 37 18.64 11.63 10.06
C SER A 37 17.24 12.16 10.41
N TYR A 38 16.35 12.25 9.43
CA TYR A 38 14.97 12.64 9.67
C TYR A 38 14.27 11.69 10.66
N VAL A 39 14.43 10.37 10.50
CA VAL A 39 13.83 9.38 11.42
C VAL A 39 14.38 9.51 12.84
N TYR A 40 15.69 9.72 13.03
CA TYR A 40 16.25 9.97 14.37
C TYR A 40 15.64 11.22 15.00
N ASN A 41 15.62 12.33 14.26
CA ASN A 41 15.11 13.60 14.76
C ASN A 41 13.61 13.57 15.09
N LEU A 42 12.82 12.77 14.35
CA LEU A 42 11.40 12.55 14.65
C LEU A 42 11.19 11.82 15.98
N ILE A 43 12.01 10.80 16.25
CA ILE A 43 11.88 9.95 17.45
C ILE A 43 12.38 10.70 18.68
N ASP A 44 13.48 11.46 18.54
CA ASP A 44 14.08 12.22 19.63
C ASP A 44 13.37 13.56 19.90
N GLU A 45 12.26 13.83 19.19
CA GLU A 45 11.48 15.08 19.27
C GLU A 45 12.32 16.35 19.02
N SER A 46 13.45 16.22 18.30
CA SER A 46 14.34 17.35 17.99
C SER A 46 13.81 18.23 16.85
N ILE A 47 12.87 17.69 16.05
CA ILE A 47 12.08 18.42 15.05
C ILE A 47 10.59 18.12 15.25
N PRO A 48 9.69 19.03 14.84
CA PRO A 48 8.27 18.72 14.79
C PRO A 48 7.98 17.60 13.78
N PHE A 49 6.92 16.85 14.04
CA PHE A 49 6.42 15.82 13.12
C PHE A 49 5.96 16.46 11.80
N SER A 50 5.95 15.68 10.72
CA SER A 50 5.61 16.21 9.40
C SER A 50 4.19 16.76 9.37
N THR A 51 4.00 17.93 8.78
CA THR A 51 2.66 18.43 8.39
C THR A 51 2.31 18.09 6.94
N ARG A 52 3.19 17.37 6.23
CA ARG A 52 2.96 16.92 4.85
C ARG A 52 2.17 15.61 4.89
N SER A 53 0.96 15.62 4.34
CA SER A 53 0.07 14.45 4.30
C SER A 53 0.76 13.22 3.70
N THR A 54 1.52 13.37 2.62
CA THR A 54 2.22 12.26 1.97
C THR A 54 3.21 11.54 2.88
N THR A 55 3.96 12.28 3.71
CA THR A 55 4.89 11.67 4.67
C THR A 55 4.13 10.89 5.73
N LEU A 56 3.05 11.46 6.27
CA LEU A 56 2.21 10.85 7.28
C LEU A 56 1.51 9.59 6.76
N GLU A 57 0.94 9.64 5.57
CA GLU A 57 0.29 8.51 4.91
C GLU A 57 1.28 7.37 4.65
N ARG A 58 2.51 7.66 4.23
CA ARG A 58 3.56 6.64 4.07
C ARG A 58 3.91 6.00 5.41
N ILE A 59 4.08 6.80 6.47
CA ILE A 59 4.33 6.30 7.81
C ILE A 59 3.17 5.41 8.27
N ALA A 60 1.93 5.90 8.15
CA ALA A 60 0.70 5.21 8.52
C ALA A 60 0.57 3.87 7.78
N THR A 61 0.84 3.87 6.47
CA THR A 61 0.82 2.66 5.64
C THR A 61 1.84 1.63 6.09
N VAL A 62 3.09 2.02 6.35
CA VAL A 62 4.12 1.09 6.85
C VAL A 62 3.76 0.56 8.23
N MET A 63 3.14 1.40 9.06
CA MET A 63 2.67 1.05 10.40
C MET A 63 1.36 0.26 10.40
N ASN A 64 0.70 0.16 9.25
CA ASN A 64 -0.63 -0.43 9.08
C ASN A 64 -1.68 0.17 10.03
N ILE A 65 -1.74 1.51 10.07
CA ILE A 65 -2.71 2.31 10.79
C ILE A 65 -3.32 3.37 9.87
N GLU A 66 -4.40 4.02 10.31
CA GLU A 66 -4.99 5.13 9.56
C GLU A 66 -4.14 6.41 9.70
N PRO A 67 -4.06 7.26 8.66
CA PRO A 67 -3.30 8.52 8.74
C PRO A 67 -3.83 9.50 9.79
N ASP A 68 -5.14 9.50 10.07
CA ASP A 68 -5.79 10.37 11.05
C ASP A 68 -5.44 10.03 12.51
N GLU A 69 -4.76 8.90 12.73
CA GLU A 69 -4.12 8.59 14.01
C GLU A 69 -2.95 9.53 14.35
N PHE A 70 -2.44 10.30 13.38
CA PHE A 70 -1.45 11.34 13.60
C PHE A 70 -2.14 12.69 13.80
N GLU A 71 -1.86 13.36 14.92
CA GLU A 71 -2.45 14.67 15.24
C GLU A 71 -2.11 15.75 14.20
N GLU A 72 -0.98 15.58 13.51
CA GLU A 72 -0.52 16.47 12.45
C GLU A 72 -1.20 16.22 11.10
N TYR A 73 -1.96 15.13 10.95
CA TYR A 73 -2.62 14.79 9.70
C TYR A 73 -3.79 15.72 9.41
N LYS A 74 -3.78 16.28 8.21
CA LYS A 74 -4.87 17.09 7.69
C LYS A 74 -5.71 16.22 6.78
N ILE A 75 -6.93 15.92 7.22
CA ILE A 75 -7.91 15.17 6.43
C ILE A 75 -8.14 15.92 5.11
N PRO A 76 -7.93 15.25 3.96
CA PRO A 76 -8.23 15.81 2.65
C PRO A 76 -9.69 16.27 2.56
N GLN A 77 -9.91 17.45 1.98
CA GLN A 77 -11.26 17.99 1.77
C GLN A 77 -11.95 17.36 0.55
N GLU A 78 -11.15 16.88 -0.41
CA GLU A 78 -11.64 16.18 -1.58
C GLU A 78 -11.79 14.68 -1.29
N PRO A 79 -12.85 14.03 -1.81
CA PRO A 79 -13.00 12.59 -1.70
C PRO A 79 -11.80 11.89 -2.34
N ILE A 80 -11.17 10.99 -1.59
CA ILE A 80 -10.14 10.11 -2.13
C ILE A 80 -10.85 9.02 -2.91
N LEU A 81 -10.54 8.88 -4.21
CA LEU A 81 -11.04 7.77 -5.01
C LEU A 81 -10.47 6.48 -4.42
N GLN A 82 -11.34 5.60 -3.95
CA GLN A 82 -10.95 4.27 -3.50
C GLN A 82 -10.75 3.37 -4.71
N ASP A 83 -9.59 2.70 -4.74
CA ASP A 83 -9.28 1.69 -5.76
C ASP A 83 -9.61 0.31 -5.18
N ASP A 84 -10.71 -0.28 -5.62
CA ASP A 84 -11.18 -1.59 -5.17
C ASP A 84 -10.12 -2.69 -5.31
N THR A 85 -9.26 -2.61 -6.34
CA THR A 85 -8.16 -3.56 -6.51
C THR A 85 -7.07 -3.42 -5.44
N ILE A 86 -6.82 -2.21 -4.94
CA ILE A 86 -5.88 -2.00 -3.82
C ILE A 86 -6.47 -2.57 -2.52
N GLU A 87 -7.75 -2.38 -2.28
CA GLU A 87 -8.43 -2.95 -1.11
C GLU A 87 -8.46 -4.49 -1.16
N LEU A 88 -8.64 -5.08 -2.34
CA LEU A 88 -8.45 -6.52 -2.55
C LEU A 88 -7.02 -6.97 -2.23
N LEU A 89 -5.99 -6.23 -2.68
CA LEU A 89 -4.61 -6.59 -2.35
C LEU A 89 -4.33 -6.52 -0.84
N LYS A 90 -4.83 -5.49 -0.15
CA LYS A 90 -4.73 -5.36 1.30
C LYS A 90 -5.43 -6.50 2.03
N SER A 91 -6.60 -6.92 1.56
CA SER A 91 -7.31 -8.06 2.15
C SER A 91 -6.54 -9.37 1.99
N ILE A 92 -5.93 -9.61 0.82
CA ILE A 92 -5.04 -10.76 0.59
C ILE A 92 -3.84 -10.75 1.54
N ILE A 93 -3.16 -9.61 1.69
CA ILE A 93 -2.03 -9.48 2.64
C ILE A 93 -2.46 -9.84 4.06
N LYS A 94 -3.64 -9.36 4.48
CA LYS A 94 -4.22 -9.62 5.79
C LYS A 94 -4.59 -11.08 5.97
N ASP A 95 -5.19 -11.72 4.98
CA ASP A 95 -5.59 -13.14 5.01
C ASP A 95 -4.37 -14.07 5.09
N LYS A 96 -3.28 -13.70 4.42
CA LYS A 96 -1.97 -14.36 4.54
C LYS A 96 -1.27 -14.09 5.88
N LYS A 97 -1.88 -13.29 6.77
CA LYS A 97 -1.34 -12.89 8.08
C LYS A 97 0.06 -12.26 7.99
N MET A 98 0.35 -11.61 6.87
CA MET A 98 1.64 -10.97 6.62
C MET A 98 1.58 -9.51 7.09
N SER A 99 2.57 -9.09 7.88
CA SER A 99 2.70 -7.67 8.23
C SER A 99 3.14 -6.85 7.02
N ILE A 100 2.73 -5.58 6.95
CA ILE A 100 3.19 -4.67 5.89
C ILE A 100 4.72 -4.57 5.88
N VAL A 101 5.38 -4.56 7.04
CA VAL A 101 6.85 -4.56 7.12
C VAL A 101 7.46 -5.80 6.47
N THR A 102 6.91 -6.99 6.74
CA THR A 102 7.37 -8.25 6.14
C THR A 102 7.17 -8.22 4.63
N PHE A 103 6.00 -7.79 4.18
CA PHE A 103 5.67 -7.65 2.77
C PHE A 103 6.66 -6.71 2.05
N LEU A 104 6.88 -5.50 2.59
CA LEU A 104 7.81 -4.53 2.02
C LEU A 104 9.26 -5.02 2.01
N LYS A 105 9.68 -5.79 3.03
CA LYS A 105 11.04 -6.32 3.09
C LYS A 105 11.34 -7.34 1.99
N ALA A 106 10.32 -8.01 1.43
CA ALA A 106 10.47 -8.94 0.33
C ALA A 106 10.84 -8.25 -1.00
N PHE A 107 10.57 -6.94 -1.12
CA PHE A 107 10.97 -6.16 -2.29
C PHE A 107 12.40 -5.60 -2.16
N PRO A 108 13.10 -5.38 -3.30
CA PRO A 108 14.34 -4.63 -3.33
C PRO A 108 14.16 -3.24 -2.70
N ARG A 109 15.15 -2.78 -1.91
CA ARG A 109 15.10 -1.50 -1.18
C ARG A 109 14.57 -0.33 -2.02
N LYS A 110 15.05 -0.19 -3.25
CA LYS A 110 14.68 0.88 -4.19
C LYS A 110 13.20 0.88 -4.61
N LYS A 111 12.49 -0.25 -4.50
CA LYS A 111 11.07 -0.38 -4.84
C LYS A 111 10.14 -0.17 -3.64
N ARG A 112 10.65 -0.20 -2.40
CA ARG A 112 9.78 -0.22 -1.21
C ARG A 112 8.88 1.01 -1.09
N VAL A 113 9.41 2.19 -1.34
CA VAL A 113 8.62 3.44 -1.28
C VAL A 113 7.52 3.47 -2.35
N GLU A 114 7.80 2.91 -3.53
CA GLU A 114 6.82 2.79 -4.62
C GLU A 114 5.69 1.83 -4.23
N ILE A 115 6.02 0.69 -3.61
CA ILE A 115 5.01 -0.24 -3.06
C ILE A 115 4.20 0.42 -1.93
N VAL A 116 4.81 1.23 -1.07
CA VAL A 116 4.08 2.00 -0.05
C VAL A 116 3.15 3.02 -0.72
N ASP A 117 3.62 3.73 -1.74
CA ASP A 117 2.79 4.69 -2.48
C ASP A 117 1.62 4.01 -3.20
N MET A 118 1.82 2.78 -3.69
CA MET A 118 0.73 1.95 -4.20
C MET A 118 -0.25 1.57 -3.09
N LEU A 119 0.21 1.01 -1.96
CA LEU A 119 -0.67 0.59 -0.87
C LEU A 119 -1.47 1.74 -0.24
N ARG A 120 -0.94 2.97 -0.24
CA ARG A 120 -1.68 4.15 0.24
C ARG A 120 -2.67 4.72 -0.79
N GLY A 121 -2.76 4.14 -1.99
CA GLY A 121 -3.67 4.58 -3.05
C GLY A 121 -3.16 5.75 -3.89
N ALA A 122 -1.88 6.10 -3.82
CA ALA A 122 -1.31 7.14 -4.68
C ALA A 122 -0.92 6.66 -6.07
N TYR A 123 -0.67 5.36 -6.19
CA TYR A 123 -0.51 4.68 -7.46
C TYR A 123 -1.46 3.48 -7.52
N PRO A 124 -2.07 3.22 -8.69
CA PRO A 124 -2.87 2.02 -8.87
C PRO A 124 -1.99 0.77 -8.85
N ILE A 125 -2.62 -0.40 -8.71
CA ILE A 125 -1.96 -1.67 -8.97
C ILE A 125 -1.45 -1.71 -10.42
N PRO A 126 -0.21 -2.19 -10.68
CA PRO A 126 0.33 -2.32 -12.02
C PRO A 126 -0.55 -3.16 -12.93
N ILE A 127 -0.77 -2.66 -14.14
CA ILE A 127 -1.39 -3.43 -15.23
C ILE A 127 -0.34 -4.33 -15.91
N ASP A 128 0.95 -4.01 -15.79
CA ASP A 128 1.99 -4.90 -16.26
C ASP A 128 1.96 -6.21 -15.46
N PHE A 129 1.69 -7.31 -16.15
CA PHE A 129 1.48 -8.61 -15.50
C PHE A 129 2.74 -9.12 -14.79
N LYS A 130 3.93 -8.77 -15.28
CA LYS A 130 5.19 -9.20 -14.67
C LYS A 130 5.43 -8.47 -13.35
N GLU A 131 5.10 -7.17 -13.29
CA GLU A 131 5.15 -6.42 -12.04
C GLU A 131 4.13 -6.92 -11.03
N LEU A 132 2.90 -7.19 -11.47
CA LEU A 132 1.87 -7.77 -10.59
C LEU A 132 2.23 -9.19 -10.14
N SER A 133 2.81 -10.00 -11.01
CA SER A 133 3.27 -11.35 -10.69
C SER A 133 4.34 -11.36 -9.61
N MET A 134 5.23 -10.36 -9.59
CA MET A 134 6.22 -10.21 -8.50
C MET A 134 5.52 -10.00 -7.14
N ILE A 135 4.45 -9.20 -7.11
CA ILE A 135 3.64 -9.00 -5.90
C ILE A 135 2.94 -10.31 -5.51
N GLY A 136 2.31 -10.98 -6.48
CA GLY A 136 1.63 -12.25 -6.25
C GLY A 136 2.53 -13.36 -5.73
N GLN A 137 3.76 -13.47 -6.24
CA GLN A 137 4.76 -14.43 -5.77
C GLN A 137 5.15 -14.18 -4.31
N ILE A 138 5.31 -12.92 -3.89
CA ILE A 138 5.61 -12.58 -2.49
C ILE A 138 4.44 -12.98 -1.57
N LEU A 139 3.22 -12.91 -2.08
CA LEU A 139 2.00 -13.29 -1.35
C LEU A 139 1.64 -14.78 -1.50
N ASP A 140 2.48 -15.56 -2.19
CA ASP A 140 2.23 -16.98 -2.45
C ASP A 140 0.84 -17.20 -3.09
N LEU A 141 0.54 -16.37 -4.10
CA LEU A 141 -0.64 -16.50 -4.94
C LEU A 141 -0.35 -17.45 -6.09
N ASP A 142 -1.35 -18.27 -6.43
CA ASP A 142 -1.24 -19.08 -7.63
C ASP A 142 -1.44 -18.23 -8.89
N LYS A 143 -1.16 -18.83 -10.04
CA LYS A 143 -1.22 -18.16 -11.35
C LYS A 143 -2.64 -17.65 -11.67
N ASN A 144 -3.66 -18.40 -11.27
CA ASN A 144 -5.05 -18.04 -11.51
C ASN A 144 -5.46 -16.86 -10.61
N ASP A 145 -5.02 -16.86 -9.35
CA ASP A 145 -5.26 -15.76 -8.42
C ASP A 145 -4.63 -14.45 -8.94
N ILE A 146 -3.37 -14.51 -9.40
CA ILE A 146 -2.68 -13.36 -10.00
C ILE A 146 -3.44 -12.87 -11.24
N TYR A 147 -3.85 -13.80 -12.09
CA TYR A 147 -4.62 -13.48 -13.29
C TYR A 147 -5.97 -12.83 -12.97
N ASN A 148 -6.67 -13.29 -11.93
CA ASN A 148 -7.94 -12.71 -11.53
C ASN A 148 -7.77 -11.27 -11.02
N VAL A 149 -6.74 -11.00 -10.20
CA VAL A 149 -6.42 -9.63 -9.77
C VAL A 149 -6.09 -8.74 -10.97
N TRP A 150 -5.33 -9.27 -11.94
CA TRP A 150 -5.00 -8.56 -13.17
C TRP A 150 -6.24 -8.24 -14.02
N GLU A 151 -7.12 -9.23 -14.21
CA GLU A 151 -8.35 -9.10 -14.99
C GLU A 151 -9.27 -8.04 -14.38
N GLU A 152 -9.49 -8.07 -13.07
CA GLU A 152 -10.29 -7.06 -12.36
C GLU A 152 -9.68 -5.67 -12.51
N ARG A 153 -8.34 -5.55 -12.42
CA ARG A 153 -7.66 -4.28 -12.65
C ARG A 153 -7.89 -3.75 -14.06
N ILE A 154 -7.78 -4.59 -15.09
CA ILE A 154 -8.06 -4.20 -16.48
C ILE A 154 -9.52 -3.77 -16.64
N LYS A 155 -10.48 -4.54 -16.10
CA LYS A 155 -11.91 -4.19 -16.15
C LYS A 155 -12.17 -2.83 -15.54
N GLN A 156 -11.64 -2.57 -14.34
CA GLN A 156 -11.79 -1.29 -13.65
C GLN A 156 -11.21 -0.13 -14.48
N VAL A 157 -10.07 -0.32 -15.13
CA VAL A 157 -9.47 0.68 -16.03
C VAL A 157 -10.39 0.95 -17.22
N LEU A 158 -10.89 -0.09 -17.88
CA LEU A 158 -11.76 0.06 -19.03
C LEU A 158 -13.08 0.75 -18.66
N GLU A 159 -13.69 0.34 -17.55
CA GLU A 159 -14.93 0.92 -17.04
C GLU A 159 -14.77 2.39 -16.64
N THR A 160 -13.72 2.72 -15.88
CA THR A 160 -13.39 4.11 -15.51
C THR A 160 -13.14 4.99 -16.74
N ASN A 161 -12.73 4.40 -17.87
CA ASN A 161 -12.53 5.10 -19.13
C ASN A 161 -13.73 5.00 -20.10
N GLY A 162 -14.92 4.64 -19.60
CA GLY A 162 -16.18 4.73 -20.33
C GLY A 162 -16.60 3.46 -21.08
N MET A 163 -15.90 2.34 -20.90
CA MET A 163 -16.34 1.06 -21.46
C MET A 163 -17.50 0.49 -20.64
N ASN A 164 -18.64 0.27 -21.28
CA ASN A 164 -19.72 -0.50 -20.68
C ASN A 164 -19.38 -2.01 -20.74
N LEU A 165 -18.99 -2.58 -19.59
CA LEU A 165 -18.54 -3.98 -19.51
C LEU A 165 -19.62 -4.97 -19.96
N ASN A 166 -20.89 -4.68 -19.67
CA ASN A 166 -22.02 -5.55 -20.04
C ASN A 166 -22.27 -5.54 -21.55
N ALA A 167 -22.33 -4.35 -22.15
CA ALA A 167 -22.56 -4.20 -23.59
C ALA A 167 -21.38 -4.73 -24.42
N ASN A 168 -20.17 -4.74 -23.87
CA ASN A 168 -18.95 -5.22 -24.52
C ASN A 168 -18.48 -6.59 -24.01
N SER A 169 -19.35 -7.33 -23.30
CA SER A 169 -18.99 -8.59 -22.64
C SER A 169 -18.35 -9.62 -23.57
N ALA A 170 -18.85 -9.78 -24.80
CA ALA A 170 -18.27 -10.71 -25.78
C ALA A 170 -16.83 -10.34 -26.18
N LEU A 171 -16.54 -9.03 -26.32
CA LEU A 171 -15.19 -8.53 -26.61
C LEU A 171 -14.27 -8.77 -25.42
N LEU A 172 -14.71 -8.41 -24.22
CA LEU A 172 -13.95 -8.59 -22.98
C LEU A 172 -13.64 -10.06 -22.73
N ASN A 173 -14.63 -10.95 -22.84
CA ASN A 173 -14.44 -12.39 -22.69
C ASN A 173 -13.41 -12.92 -23.69
N SER A 174 -13.52 -12.54 -24.96
CA SER A 174 -12.55 -12.94 -25.99
C SER A 174 -11.14 -12.43 -25.68
N MET A 175 -11.01 -11.19 -25.23
CA MET A 175 -9.75 -10.57 -24.85
C MET A 175 -9.11 -11.29 -23.66
N PHE A 176 -9.88 -11.55 -22.60
CA PHE A 176 -9.38 -12.22 -21.39
C PHE A 176 -9.11 -13.71 -21.63
N GLU A 177 -9.92 -14.42 -22.41
CA GLU A 177 -9.61 -15.79 -22.81
C GLU A 177 -8.32 -15.88 -23.63
N CYS A 178 -8.08 -14.89 -24.50
CA CYS A 178 -6.83 -14.78 -25.25
C CYS A 178 -5.66 -14.48 -24.31
N ALA A 179 -5.79 -13.46 -23.46
CA ALA A 179 -4.77 -13.09 -22.49
C ALA A 179 -4.39 -14.27 -21.61
N ARG A 180 -5.36 -15.00 -21.03
CA ARG A 180 -5.10 -16.17 -20.17
C ARG A 180 -4.24 -17.25 -20.83
N LYS A 181 -4.24 -17.36 -22.17
CA LYS A 181 -3.41 -18.32 -22.92
C LYS A 181 -1.99 -17.82 -23.20
N HIS A 182 -1.77 -16.51 -23.15
CA HIS A 182 -0.55 -15.86 -23.63
C HIS A 182 0.20 -15.07 -22.56
N VAL A 183 -0.46 -14.76 -21.45
CA VAL A 183 0.21 -14.13 -20.32
C VAL A 183 1.08 -15.21 -19.68
N ASP A 184 2.34 -15.21 -20.12
CA ASP A 184 3.34 -16.19 -19.74
C ASP A 184 3.70 -16.04 -18.27
N ILE A 185 3.81 -17.19 -17.58
CA ILE A 185 4.24 -17.30 -16.20
C ILE A 185 5.70 -17.72 -16.12
#